data_AF-A0A7C1NLR1-F1
#
_entry.id   AF-A0A7C1NLR1-F1
#
_cell.length_a   1.000
_cell.length_b   1.000
_cell.length_c   1.000
_cell.angle_alpha   90.00
_cell.angle_beta   90.00
_cell.angle_gamma   90.00
#
_symmetry.space_group_name_H-M   'P 1'
#
loop_
_entity.id
_entity.type
_entity.pdbx_description
1 polymer ?
#
loop_
_entity_poly.entity_id
_entity_poly.type
_entity_poly.pdbx_seq_one_letter_code
_entity_poly.pdbx_strand_id
1 'polypeptide(L)'
;MKGESGHVLHIDPLSGAESWIIYQPIKGVELSMVVVIDKARLIVQDDMRREWLSVLFYVLVSVILSALFCALQWPGPSARYVLPISIIMSLITFVGIYGLWKVAERYPVPVNSDELKIYSSNVLKEFENKQKSAAQESKLAPPKFVETGVYLQSVEFEGANNVKISAYIWQRYKKGLHAGITRGFVLPEAHTPTVVEVHRSLSDPDDPACATEVVALRDCDELIRWYVTGSLRQAFDYSHYPLDSQQVWLRMWHDSYQDNVVLVPDIDAYVMFNPKGLPGVQEGFVLPGWQLQEAWFSIHEQIFNTNFGDQAGQGIQRKPELLYNISIEREFLNPFVSRIIPAAVISIMMFLIVLISTKTGEAAAWLGFTANDVVVGLSALFFVIGLTHTDLRQSLSSSSIMYFEYLYFVIYIMLLYVAISSVYIAQRDLIAGYDENFLTKSLFWPFLSSAIFLVTFGVLY
;
A
#
# COMPACT_ATOMS: atom_id res chain seq x y z
N MET A 1 15.25 -31.51 -20.01
CA MET A 1 15.77 -30.51 -20.96
C MET A 1 16.85 -31.17 -21.81
N LYS A 2 16.57 -31.46 -23.09
CA LYS A 2 17.46 -32.25 -23.99
C LYS A 2 18.27 -31.32 -24.93
N GLY A 3 19.19 -30.52 -24.40
CA GLY A 3 20.13 -29.74 -25.23
C GLY A 3 19.50 -28.69 -26.16
N GLU A 4 18.22 -28.36 -25.99
CA GLU A 4 17.51 -27.33 -26.75
C GLU A 4 17.32 -26.09 -25.87
N SER A 5 17.38 -24.91 -26.47
CA SER A 5 16.97 -23.66 -25.82
C SER A 5 15.45 -23.49 -25.92
N GLY A 6 14.80 -23.05 -24.86
CA GLY A 6 13.36 -22.85 -24.86
C GLY A 6 12.88 -21.94 -23.74
N HIS A 7 11.58 -21.64 -23.77
CA HIS A 7 10.89 -20.99 -22.67
C HIS A 7 9.67 -21.83 -22.29
N VAL A 8 9.38 -21.91 -21.00
CA VAL A 8 8.20 -22.61 -20.49
C VAL A 8 7.48 -21.70 -19.51
N LEU A 9 6.15 -21.69 -19.58
CA LEU A 9 5.31 -21.07 -18.58
C LEU A 9 5.32 -21.96 -17.32
N HIS A 10 5.75 -21.41 -16.20
CA HIS A 10 5.78 -22.10 -14.92
C HIS A 10 4.98 -21.32 -13.88
N ILE A 11 4.11 -22.02 -13.16
CA ILE A 11 3.42 -21.47 -11.99
C ILE A 11 4.21 -21.95 -10.78
N ASP A 12 4.77 -21.02 -10.02
CA ASP A 12 5.51 -21.33 -8.81
C ASP A 12 4.54 -21.99 -7.79
N PRO A 13 4.80 -23.24 -7.36
CA PRO A 13 3.90 -23.94 -6.45
C PRO A 13 3.88 -23.36 -5.03
N LEU A 14 4.88 -22.56 -4.65
CA LEU A 14 4.97 -21.89 -3.34
C LEU A 14 4.33 -20.51 -3.39
N SER A 15 4.61 -19.72 -4.43
CA SER A 15 4.15 -18.33 -4.52
C SER A 15 2.88 -18.14 -5.38
N GLY A 16 2.43 -19.17 -6.10
CA GLY A 16 1.31 -19.09 -7.04
C GLY A 16 1.53 -18.16 -8.24
N ALA A 17 2.74 -17.64 -8.43
CA ALA A 17 3.04 -16.61 -9.43
C ALA A 17 3.38 -17.23 -10.80
N GLU A 18 2.91 -16.61 -11.88
CA GLU A 18 3.27 -16.98 -13.24
C GLU A 18 4.67 -16.47 -13.60
N SER A 19 5.56 -17.38 -13.95
CA SER A 19 6.93 -17.09 -14.37
C SER A 19 7.24 -17.71 -15.74
N TRP A 20 8.18 -17.10 -16.45
CA TRP A 20 8.83 -17.68 -17.62
C TRP A 20 10.15 -18.28 -17.20
N ILE A 21 10.28 -19.60 -17.36
CA ILE A 21 11.55 -20.29 -17.24
C ILE A 21 12.19 -20.32 -18.62
N ILE A 22 13.19 -19.47 -18.82
CA ILE A 22 14.03 -19.47 -20.02
C ILE A 22 15.24 -20.34 -19.72
N TYR A 23 15.48 -21.36 -20.53
CA TYR A 23 16.63 -22.24 -20.36
C TYR A 23 17.47 -22.30 -21.64
N GLN A 24 18.79 -22.23 -21.46
CA GLN A 24 19.75 -22.35 -22.55
C GLN A 24 20.92 -23.25 -22.11
N PRO A 25 21.23 -24.32 -22.88
CA PRO A 25 22.38 -25.18 -22.57
C PRO A 25 23.70 -24.43 -22.77
N ILE A 26 24.65 -24.61 -21.84
CA ILE A 26 25.99 -24.01 -21.93
C ILE A 26 26.84 -24.89 -22.84
N LYS A 27 27.39 -24.32 -23.92
CA LYS A 27 28.22 -25.09 -24.87
C LYS A 27 29.46 -25.65 -24.15
N GLY A 28 29.63 -26.97 -24.21
CA GLY A 28 30.81 -27.68 -23.66
C GLY A 28 30.65 -28.20 -22.24
N VAL A 29 29.49 -28.00 -21.59
CA VAL A 29 29.21 -28.54 -20.24
C VAL A 29 27.81 -29.14 -20.22
N GLU A 30 27.58 -30.24 -19.48
CA GLU A 30 26.23 -30.82 -19.27
C GLU A 30 25.36 -29.97 -18.31
N LEU A 31 25.50 -28.64 -18.36
CA LEU A 31 24.76 -27.69 -17.55
C LEU A 31 23.93 -26.77 -18.45
N SER A 32 22.74 -26.40 -17.98
CA SER A 32 21.89 -25.40 -18.63
C SER A 32 21.76 -24.17 -17.74
N MET A 33 21.95 -22.99 -18.32
CA MET A 33 21.58 -21.75 -17.66
C MET A 33 20.06 -21.64 -17.66
N VAL A 34 19.48 -21.42 -16.49
CA VAL A 34 18.04 -21.23 -16.32
C VAL A 34 17.82 -19.86 -15.71
N VAL A 35 17.03 -19.03 -16.39
CA VAL A 35 16.60 -17.73 -15.90
C VAL A 35 15.09 -17.82 -15.67
N VAL A 36 14.67 -17.59 -14.44
CA VAL A 36 13.26 -17.49 -14.08
C VAL A 36 12.89 -16.02 -14.04
N ILE A 37 12.05 -15.59 -14.97
CA ILE A 37 11.56 -14.21 -15.03
C ILE A 37 10.10 -14.22 -14.61
N ASP A 38 9.78 -13.53 -13.52
CA ASP A 38 8.40 -13.29 -13.12
C ASP A 38 7.73 -12.38 -14.16
N LYS A 39 6.59 -12.81 -14.72
CA LYS A 39 5.85 -11.99 -15.69
C LYS A 39 5.47 -10.64 -15.11
N ALA A 40 5.18 -10.57 -13.81
CA ALA A 40 4.80 -9.34 -13.12
C ALA A 40 5.93 -8.29 -13.07
N ARG A 41 7.18 -8.68 -13.34
CA ARG A 41 8.36 -7.78 -13.38
C ARG A 41 8.69 -7.24 -14.77
N LEU A 42 8.31 -7.95 -15.84
CA LEU A 42 8.56 -7.49 -17.22
C LEU A 42 7.52 -6.50 -17.72
N ILE A 43 6.34 -6.52 -17.11
CA ILE A 43 5.27 -5.60 -17.43
C ILE A 43 5.42 -4.36 -16.54
N VAL A 44 5.57 -3.19 -17.16
CA VAL A 44 5.45 -1.91 -16.47
C VAL A 44 4.03 -1.84 -15.89
N GLN A 45 3.90 -2.11 -14.60
CA GLN A 45 2.59 -2.26 -13.93
C GLN A 45 1.75 -0.97 -14.02
N ASP A 46 2.41 0.18 -14.07
CA ASP A 46 1.78 1.49 -14.20
C ASP A 46 1.05 1.66 -15.54
N ASP A 47 1.64 1.17 -16.64
CA ASP A 47 1.03 1.27 -17.96
C ASP A 47 -0.22 0.39 -18.03
N MET A 48 -0.15 -0.85 -17.52
CA MET A 48 -1.30 -1.75 -17.48
C MET A 48 -2.43 -1.21 -16.61
N ARG A 49 -2.13 -0.66 -15.43
CA ARG A 49 -3.14 -0.06 -14.56
C ARG A 49 -3.91 1.03 -15.30
N ARG A 50 -3.20 1.99 -15.91
CA ARG A 50 -3.82 3.11 -16.64
C ARG A 50 -4.64 2.64 -17.83
N GLU A 51 -4.15 1.65 -18.57
CA GLU A 51 -4.88 1.06 -19.69
C GLU A 51 -6.19 0.41 -19.23
N TRP A 52 -6.16 -0.45 -18.21
CA TRP A 52 -7.35 -1.12 -17.68
C TRP A 52 -8.37 -0.13 -17.09
N LEU A 53 -7.91 0.89 -16.35
CA LEU A 53 -8.79 1.96 -15.85
C LEU A 53 -9.44 2.73 -17.00
N SER A 54 -8.68 3.05 -18.04
CA SER A 54 -9.20 3.75 -19.23
C SER A 54 -10.23 2.92 -19.98
N VAL A 55 -9.97 1.62 -20.18
CA VAL A 55 -10.91 0.69 -20.82
C VAL A 55 -12.22 0.63 -20.03
N LEU A 56 -12.16 0.46 -18.71
CA LEU A 56 -13.36 0.45 -17.86
C LEU A 56 -14.14 1.76 -17.96
N PHE A 57 -13.44 2.90 -17.96
CA PHE A 57 -14.04 4.22 -18.15
C PHE A 57 -14.79 4.32 -19.49
N TYR A 58 -14.13 3.99 -20.60
CA TYR A 58 -14.76 4.08 -21.93
C TYR A 58 -15.93 3.11 -22.11
N VAL A 59 -15.83 1.89 -21.58
CA VAL A 59 -16.93 0.92 -21.60
C VAL A 59 -18.13 1.48 -20.85
N LEU A 60 -17.92 2.02 -19.65
CA LEU A 60 -19.00 2.55 -18.82
C LEU A 60 -19.65 3.79 -19.45
N VAL A 61 -18.84 4.72 -19.99
CA VAL A 61 -19.34 5.88 -20.74
C VAL A 61 -20.15 5.45 -21.96
N SER A 62 -19.68 4.45 -22.71
CA SER A 62 -20.39 3.90 -23.87
C SER A 62 -21.75 3.31 -23.49
N VAL A 63 -21.82 2.58 -22.37
CA VAL A 63 -23.08 2.03 -21.86
C VAL A 63 -24.04 3.14 -21.43
N ILE A 64 -23.55 4.19 -20.76
CA ILE A 64 -24.35 5.35 -20.37
C ILE A 64 -24.91 6.09 -21.60
N LEU A 65 -24.07 6.37 -22.59
CA LEU A 65 -24.50 7.04 -23.81
C LEU A 65 -25.51 6.20 -24.59
N SER A 66 -25.32 4.88 -24.65
CA SER A 66 -26.26 3.96 -25.29
C SER A 66 -27.61 3.94 -24.58
N ALA A 67 -27.62 3.91 -23.25
CA ALA A 67 -28.85 3.97 -22.47
C ALA A 67 -29.57 5.31 -22.60
N LEU A 68 -28.83 6.43 -22.63
CA LEU A 68 -29.37 7.77 -22.85
C LEU A 68 -29.96 7.90 -24.26
N PHE A 69 -29.30 7.34 -25.28
CA PHE A 69 -29.83 7.28 -26.65
C PHE A 69 -31.14 6.49 -26.73
N CYS A 70 -31.20 5.30 -26.10
CA CYS A 70 -32.42 4.50 -26.01
C CYS A 70 -33.55 5.23 -25.26
N ALA A 71 -33.21 5.97 -24.20
CA ALA A 71 -34.19 6.76 -23.45
C ALA A 71 -34.76 7.94 -24.27
N LEU A 72 -33.94 8.60 -25.09
CA LEU A 72 -34.37 9.70 -25.97
C LEU A 72 -35.26 9.24 -27.13
N GLN A 73 -35.10 8.00 -27.59
CA GLN A 73 -35.90 7.42 -28.67
C GLN A 73 -37.28 6.93 -28.20
N TRP A 74 -37.53 6.86 -26.89
CA TRP A 74 -38.78 6.32 -26.35
C TRP A 74 -39.91 7.36 -26.46
N PRO A 75 -41.03 7.10 -27.18
CA PRO A 75 -42.00 8.13 -27.57
C PRO A 75 -42.90 8.68 -26.44
N GLY A 76 -42.55 8.51 -25.17
CA GLY A 76 -43.32 9.11 -24.08
C GLY A 76 -42.75 8.84 -22.70
N PRO A 77 -42.78 9.82 -21.78
CA PRO A 77 -42.36 9.64 -20.40
C PRO A 77 -43.48 8.92 -19.63
N SER A 78 -43.69 7.64 -19.92
CA SER A 78 -44.49 6.82 -19.02
C SER A 78 -43.62 6.54 -17.80
N ALA A 79 -43.97 7.18 -16.68
CA ALA A 79 -43.20 7.12 -15.42
C ALA A 79 -42.90 5.69 -14.94
N ARG A 80 -43.65 4.70 -15.43
CA ARG A 80 -43.53 3.27 -15.12
C ARG A 80 -42.20 2.65 -15.55
N TYR A 81 -41.56 3.10 -16.64
CA TYR A 81 -40.34 2.46 -17.16
C TYR A 81 -39.04 3.23 -16.84
N VAL A 82 -39.10 4.50 -16.47
CA VAL A 82 -37.88 5.31 -16.26
C VAL A 82 -37.17 4.97 -14.94
N LEU A 83 -37.93 4.70 -13.88
CA LEU A 83 -37.37 4.29 -12.59
C LEU A 83 -36.56 2.98 -12.67
N PRO A 84 -37.07 1.87 -13.26
CA PRO A 84 -36.28 0.65 -13.38
C PRO A 84 -35.05 0.82 -14.28
N ILE A 85 -35.12 1.62 -15.35
CA ILE A 85 -33.95 1.93 -16.19
C ILE A 85 -32.87 2.66 -15.38
N SER A 86 -33.26 3.66 -14.58
CA SER A 86 -32.37 4.41 -13.70
C SER A 86 -31.65 3.51 -12.69
N ILE A 87 -32.38 2.57 -12.08
CA ILE A 87 -31.81 1.59 -11.14
C ILE A 87 -30.82 0.67 -11.86
N ILE A 88 -31.17 0.14 -13.04
CA ILE A 88 -30.28 -0.73 -13.83
C ILE A 88 -29.00 0.01 -14.22
N MET A 89 -29.11 1.27 -14.66
CA MET A 89 -27.95 2.10 -15.00
C MET A 89 -27.02 2.32 -13.82
N SER A 90 -27.59 2.53 -12.65
CA SER A 90 -26.83 2.72 -11.41
C SER A 90 -26.15 1.42 -10.98
N LEU A 91 -26.83 0.27 -11.14
CA LEU A 91 -26.26 -1.04 -10.87
C LEU A 91 -25.05 -1.33 -11.77
N ILE A 92 -25.15 -1.04 -13.07
CA ILE A 92 -24.03 -1.17 -14.01
C ILE A 92 -22.86 -0.27 -13.56
N THR A 93 -23.16 0.95 -13.12
CA THR A 93 -22.14 1.88 -12.64
C THR A 93 -21.45 1.38 -11.38
N PHE A 94 -22.20 0.79 -10.43
CA PHE A 94 -21.63 0.13 -9.24
C PHE A 94 -20.76 -1.09 -9.60
N VAL A 95 -21.15 -1.88 -10.60
CA VAL A 95 -20.28 -2.95 -11.13
C VAL A 95 -18.99 -2.37 -11.72
N GLY A 96 -19.07 -1.23 -12.42
CA GLY A 96 -17.91 -0.49 -12.89
C GLY A 96 -16.99 -0.02 -11.76
N ILE A 97 -17.53 0.54 -10.68
CA ILE A 97 -16.78 0.94 -9.47
C ILE A 97 -16.04 -0.27 -8.88
N TYR A 98 -16.72 -1.41 -8.72
CA TYR A 98 -16.09 -2.64 -8.25
C TYR A 98 -14.96 -3.10 -9.18
N GLY A 99 -15.14 -2.95 -10.51
CA GLY A 99 -14.09 -3.19 -11.50
C GLY A 99 -12.87 -2.30 -11.29
N LEU A 100 -13.06 -0.99 -11.03
CA LEU A 100 -11.97 -0.07 -10.74
C LEU A 100 -11.21 -0.49 -9.48
N TRP A 101 -11.92 -0.88 -8.41
CA TRP A 101 -11.29 -1.40 -7.19
C TRP A 101 -10.47 -2.65 -7.46
N LYS A 102 -10.98 -3.59 -8.26
CA LYS A 102 -10.26 -4.83 -8.61
C LYS A 102 -9.02 -4.58 -9.46
N VAL A 103 -9.04 -3.56 -10.32
CA VAL A 103 -7.85 -3.14 -11.06
C VAL A 103 -6.83 -2.50 -10.13
N ALA A 104 -7.26 -1.63 -9.21
CA ALA A 104 -6.37 -0.98 -8.25
C ALA A 104 -5.72 -1.96 -7.25
N GLU A 105 -6.47 -2.96 -6.78
CA GLU A 105 -5.97 -4.07 -5.94
C GLU A 105 -4.96 -4.93 -6.70
N ARG A 106 -5.22 -5.23 -7.98
CA ARG A 106 -4.31 -6.06 -8.79
C ARG A 106 -3.03 -5.34 -9.20
N TYR A 107 -3.08 -4.03 -9.37
CA TYR A 107 -1.97 -3.19 -9.81
C TYR A 107 -1.80 -2.01 -8.84
N PRO A 108 -1.25 -2.25 -7.63
CA PRO A 108 -1.01 -1.21 -6.64
C PRO A 108 -0.01 -0.18 -7.18
N VAL A 109 -0.08 1.06 -6.67
CA VAL A 109 0.90 2.10 -7.06
C VAL A 109 2.26 1.66 -6.51
N PRO A 110 3.33 1.55 -7.32
CA PRO A 110 4.64 1.25 -6.79
C PRO A 110 5.07 2.38 -5.85
N VAL A 111 5.52 2.02 -4.65
CA VAL A 111 6.20 2.95 -3.76
C VAL A 111 7.49 3.36 -4.46
N ASN A 112 7.51 4.58 -4.99
CA ASN A 112 8.61 5.10 -5.78
C ASN A 112 9.77 5.42 -4.82
N SER A 113 10.67 4.47 -4.61
CA SER A 113 11.85 4.66 -3.78
C SER A 113 13.10 4.66 -4.66
N ASP A 114 13.97 5.66 -4.49
CA ASP A 114 15.32 5.74 -5.08
C ASP A 114 16.28 4.67 -4.48
N GLU A 115 15.73 3.56 -3.99
CA GLU A 115 16.42 2.52 -3.26
C GLU A 115 16.92 1.42 -4.21
N LEU A 116 18.16 1.00 -4.02
CA LEU A 116 18.70 -0.16 -4.71
C LEU A 116 18.21 -1.43 -4.02
N LYS A 117 17.20 -2.09 -4.60
CA LYS A 117 16.70 -3.40 -4.11
C LYS A 117 17.75 -4.50 -4.34
N ILE A 118 18.14 -5.19 -3.28
CA ILE A 118 19.08 -6.32 -3.34
C ILE A 118 18.29 -7.62 -3.40
N TYR A 119 18.25 -8.22 -4.59
CA TYR A 119 17.54 -9.49 -4.82
C TYR A 119 18.49 -10.67 -5.10
N SER A 120 19.79 -10.43 -5.24
CA SER A 120 20.78 -11.47 -5.49
C SER A 120 22.18 -11.06 -5.05
N SER A 121 23.04 -12.06 -4.85
CA SER A 121 24.45 -11.86 -4.54
C SER A 121 25.24 -11.14 -5.64
N ASN A 122 24.79 -11.22 -6.90
CA ASN A 122 25.41 -10.49 -8.01
C ASN A 122 25.20 -8.98 -7.88
N VAL A 123 23.97 -8.54 -7.59
CA VAL A 123 23.63 -7.13 -7.36
C VAL A 123 24.39 -6.59 -6.16
N LEU A 124 24.49 -7.38 -5.08
CA LEU A 124 25.28 -7.00 -3.92
C LEU A 124 26.76 -6.79 -4.28
N LYS A 125 27.38 -7.72 -5.01
CA LYS A 125 28.78 -7.59 -5.45
C LYS A 125 29.01 -6.39 -6.36
N GLU A 126 28.07 -6.09 -7.25
CA GLU A 126 28.12 -4.89 -8.10
C GLU A 126 28.10 -3.62 -7.26
N PHE A 127 27.20 -3.55 -6.26
CA PHE A 127 27.17 -2.46 -5.30
C PHE A 127 28.48 -2.33 -4.51
N GLU A 128 29.02 -3.42 -3.96
CA GLU A 128 30.29 -3.40 -3.22
C GLU A 128 31.45 -2.90 -4.09
N ASN A 129 31.53 -3.34 -5.35
CA ASN A 129 32.57 -2.91 -6.28
C ASN A 129 32.43 -1.42 -6.62
N LYS A 130 31.20 -0.91 -6.78
CA LYS A 130 30.92 0.52 -6.97
C LYS A 130 31.42 1.32 -5.76
N GLN A 131 31.13 0.87 -4.53
CA GLN A 131 31.58 1.54 -3.31
C GLN A 131 33.10 1.52 -3.13
N LYS A 132 33.76 0.39 -3.43
CA LYS A 132 35.23 0.28 -3.41
C LYS A 132 35.87 1.26 -4.41
N SER A 133 35.31 1.35 -5.62
CA SER A 133 35.79 2.26 -6.67
C SER A 133 35.62 3.72 -6.26
N ALA A 134 34.45 4.09 -5.73
CA ALA A 134 34.16 5.45 -5.25
C ALA A 134 35.09 5.88 -4.10
N ALA A 135 35.38 4.97 -3.17
CA ALA A 135 36.33 5.23 -2.09
C ALA A 135 37.76 5.44 -2.60
N GLN A 136 38.20 4.64 -3.59
CA GLN A 136 39.50 4.78 -4.21
C GLN A 136 39.65 6.11 -4.97
N GLU A 137 38.64 6.52 -5.73
CA GLU A 137 38.60 7.83 -6.41
C GLU A 137 38.67 8.99 -5.42
N SER A 138 37.97 8.85 -4.29
CA SER A 138 37.94 9.85 -3.21
C SER A 138 39.14 9.77 -2.27
N LYS A 139 40.11 8.86 -2.50
CA LYS A 139 41.27 8.58 -1.64
C LYS A 139 40.91 8.29 -0.18
N LEU A 140 39.72 7.73 0.05
CA LEU A 140 39.25 7.29 1.35
C LEU A 140 39.76 5.87 1.66
N ALA A 141 39.77 5.51 2.94
CA ALA A 141 40.01 4.12 3.33
C ALA A 141 38.97 3.20 2.65
N PRO A 142 39.34 1.96 2.27
CA PRO A 142 38.40 1.05 1.62
C PRO A 142 37.20 0.77 2.54
N PRO A 143 35.97 0.72 1.99
CA PRO A 143 34.78 0.47 2.78
C PRO A 143 34.84 -0.93 3.41
N LYS A 144 34.52 -1.01 4.69
CA LYS A 144 34.40 -2.27 5.42
C LYS A 144 32.94 -2.71 5.40
N PHE A 145 32.64 -3.86 4.81
CA PHE A 145 31.28 -4.35 4.63
C PHE A 145 30.91 -5.31 5.76
N VAL A 146 29.93 -4.93 6.58
CA VAL A 146 29.44 -5.77 7.68
C VAL A 146 28.15 -6.46 7.26
N GLU A 147 28.22 -7.78 7.11
CA GLU A 147 27.08 -8.64 6.79
C GLU A 147 26.08 -8.59 7.95
N THR A 148 24.86 -8.14 7.65
CA THR A 148 23.78 -7.88 8.60
C THR A 148 22.53 -8.60 8.14
N GLY A 149 21.90 -9.38 9.02
CA GLY A 149 20.63 -10.02 8.73
C GLY A 149 19.55 -9.62 9.72
N VAL A 150 18.31 -9.77 9.29
CA VAL A 150 17.08 -9.46 10.03
C VAL A 150 16.15 -10.66 9.97
N TYR A 151 15.54 -10.98 11.11
CA TYR A 151 14.45 -11.93 11.26
C TYR A 151 13.31 -11.28 12.04
N LEU A 152 12.27 -10.86 11.33
CA LEU A 152 11.12 -10.14 11.85
C LEU A 152 10.11 -11.12 12.45
N GLN A 153 9.72 -10.88 13.70
CA GLN A 153 8.76 -11.72 14.44
C GLN A 153 7.36 -11.12 14.47
N SER A 154 7.24 -9.81 14.68
CA SER A 154 5.95 -9.14 14.72
C SER A 154 6.02 -7.69 14.27
N VAL A 155 4.91 -7.21 13.73
CA VAL A 155 4.64 -5.81 13.39
C VAL A 155 3.24 -5.46 13.87
N GLU A 156 3.08 -4.32 14.52
CA GLU A 156 1.80 -3.81 14.98
C GLU A 156 1.70 -2.31 14.73
N PHE A 157 0.59 -1.85 14.15
CA PHE A 157 0.32 -0.44 13.96
C PHE A 157 -0.22 0.17 15.25
N GLU A 158 0.56 1.01 15.92
CA GLU A 158 0.12 1.78 17.11
C GLU A 158 -0.58 3.09 16.73
N GLY A 159 -0.65 3.40 15.43
CA GLY A 159 -1.36 4.55 14.87
C GLY A 159 -1.00 4.80 13.41
N ALA A 160 -1.19 6.04 12.96
CA ALA A 160 -0.99 6.47 11.58
C ALA A 160 0.48 6.50 11.13
N ASN A 161 1.40 6.66 12.07
CA ASN A 161 2.82 6.89 11.75
C ASN A 161 3.75 6.12 12.69
N ASN A 162 3.22 5.24 13.53
CA ASN A 162 4.00 4.51 14.52
C ASN A 162 3.75 3.02 14.34
N VAL A 163 4.84 2.28 14.18
CA VAL A 163 4.82 0.84 14.00
C VAL A 163 5.70 0.20 15.05
N LYS A 164 5.11 -0.65 15.88
CA LYS A 164 5.82 -1.45 16.85
C LYS A 164 6.36 -2.69 16.18
N ILE A 165 7.62 -2.99 16.40
CA ILE A 165 8.29 -4.13 15.81
C ILE A 165 8.94 -5.01 16.87
N SER A 166 9.05 -6.30 16.55
CA SER A 166 9.99 -7.20 17.21
C SER A 166 10.77 -8.00 16.18
N ALA A 167 12.09 -8.05 16.34
CA ALA A 167 12.98 -8.70 15.38
C ALA A 167 14.24 -9.23 16.06
N TYR A 168 14.87 -10.22 15.44
CA TYR A 168 16.28 -10.50 15.66
C TYR A 168 17.10 -9.85 14.56
N ILE A 169 18.16 -9.16 14.95
CA ILE A 169 19.14 -8.60 14.03
C ILE A 169 20.47 -9.25 14.36
N TRP A 170 21.24 -9.65 13.35
CA TRP A 170 22.58 -10.18 13.57
C TRP A 170 23.59 -9.53 12.65
N GLN A 171 24.85 -9.52 13.09
CA GLN A 171 25.97 -9.04 12.30
C GLN A 171 27.11 -10.06 12.37
N ARG A 172 27.77 -10.26 11.23
CA ARG A 172 28.96 -11.10 11.12
C ARG A 172 30.20 -10.23 10.95
N TYR A 173 31.18 -10.46 11.82
CA TYR A 173 32.47 -9.80 11.79
C TYR A 173 33.54 -10.80 11.39
N LYS A 174 34.42 -10.44 10.45
CA LYS A 174 35.47 -11.33 9.93
C LYS A 174 36.84 -10.84 10.37
N LYS A 175 37.68 -11.78 10.81
CA LYS A 175 39.06 -11.53 11.20
C LYS A 175 39.87 -10.88 10.07
N GLY A 176 40.71 -9.91 10.39
CA GLY A 176 41.53 -9.12 9.47
C GLY A 176 40.78 -8.01 8.73
N LEU A 177 39.49 -8.20 8.44
CA LEU A 177 38.65 -7.22 7.75
C LEU A 177 38.06 -6.20 8.73
N HIS A 178 37.56 -6.67 9.87
CA HIS A 178 36.79 -5.85 10.82
C HIS A 178 37.54 -5.50 12.11
N ALA A 179 38.87 -5.63 12.09
CA ALA A 179 39.73 -5.09 13.14
C ALA A 179 39.46 -3.59 13.34
N GLY A 180 39.32 -3.16 14.60
CA GLY A 180 39.14 -1.74 14.93
C GLY A 180 37.70 -1.22 14.95
N ILE A 181 36.71 -1.99 14.51
CA ILE A 181 35.33 -1.50 14.36
C ILE A 181 34.53 -1.75 15.65
N THR A 182 33.66 -0.81 16.06
CA THR A 182 32.67 -1.10 17.11
C THR A 182 31.68 -2.17 16.65
N ARG A 183 30.98 -2.80 17.61
CA ARG A 183 30.00 -3.84 17.29
C ARG A 183 28.61 -3.27 17.54
N GLY A 184 27.76 -3.35 16.53
CA GLY A 184 26.35 -3.05 16.67
C GLY A 184 25.80 -2.20 15.53
N PHE A 185 24.59 -1.75 15.75
CA PHE A 185 23.83 -0.95 14.79
C PHE A 185 22.97 0.07 15.54
N VAL A 186 22.54 1.07 14.80
CA VAL A 186 21.62 2.10 15.26
C VAL A 186 20.36 2.06 14.41
N LEU A 187 19.22 2.20 15.06
CA LEU A 187 17.91 2.35 14.43
C LEU A 187 17.49 3.82 14.54
N PRO A 188 17.79 4.67 13.54
CA PRO A 188 17.60 6.12 13.64
C PRO A 188 16.13 6.55 13.82
N GLU A 189 15.19 5.74 13.36
CA GLU A 189 13.74 6.03 13.41
C GLU A 189 13.05 5.43 14.64
N ALA A 190 13.78 4.68 15.47
CA ALA A 190 13.22 4.02 16.64
C ALA A 190 13.10 4.98 17.81
N HIS A 191 11.90 5.05 18.38
CA HIS A 191 11.67 5.69 19.67
C HIS A 191 11.99 4.69 20.79
N THR A 192 13.06 4.95 21.54
CA THR A 192 13.50 4.15 22.69
C THR A 192 13.56 2.63 22.42
N PRO A 193 14.35 2.17 21.41
CA PRO A 193 14.44 0.75 21.12
C PRO A 193 15.12 0.01 22.28
N THR A 194 14.59 -1.17 22.61
CA THR A 194 15.25 -2.13 23.50
C THR A 194 16.05 -3.09 22.63
N VAL A 195 17.37 -3.06 22.78
CA VAL A 195 18.32 -3.92 22.06
C VAL A 195 19.05 -4.79 23.08
N VAL A 196 18.83 -6.10 23.03
CA VAL A 196 19.44 -7.07 23.96
C VAL A 196 20.26 -8.08 23.17
N GLU A 197 21.55 -8.19 23.48
CA GLU A 197 22.38 -9.28 22.92
C GLU A 197 21.87 -10.62 23.47
N VAL A 198 21.38 -11.48 22.58
CA VAL A 198 20.83 -12.80 22.95
C VAL A 198 21.81 -13.93 22.70
N HIS A 199 22.72 -13.74 21.75
CA HIS A 199 23.68 -14.78 21.38
C HIS A 199 24.92 -14.17 20.73
N ARG A 200 26.08 -14.72 21.08
CA ARG A 200 27.35 -14.47 20.41
C ARG A 200 28.05 -15.79 20.15
N SER A 201 28.51 -15.99 18.93
CA SER A 201 29.30 -17.15 18.52
C SER A 201 30.65 -16.69 18.00
N LEU A 202 31.71 -17.37 18.42
CA LEU A 202 33.08 -17.16 17.97
C LEU A 202 33.51 -18.40 17.18
N SER A 203 34.10 -18.21 16.00
CA SER A 203 34.60 -19.33 15.19
C SER A 203 35.78 -20.05 15.87
N ASP A 204 36.64 -19.31 16.57
CA ASP A 204 37.73 -19.83 17.39
C ASP A 204 37.69 -19.18 18.79
N PRO A 205 37.14 -19.87 19.81
CA PRO A 205 37.04 -19.35 21.16
C PRO A 205 38.39 -19.15 21.87
N ASP A 206 39.43 -19.88 21.47
CA ASP A 206 40.74 -19.89 22.13
C ASP A 206 41.72 -18.87 21.53
N ASP A 207 41.32 -18.15 20.48
CA ASP A 207 42.14 -17.13 19.84
C ASP A 207 42.33 -15.91 20.76
N PRO A 208 43.58 -15.55 21.12
CA PRO A 208 43.86 -14.41 22.01
C PRO A 208 43.39 -13.06 21.42
N ALA A 209 43.26 -12.94 20.10
CA ALA A 209 42.68 -11.75 19.47
C ALA A 209 41.17 -11.62 19.75
N CYS A 210 40.47 -12.73 20.00
CA CYS A 210 39.08 -12.77 20.44
C CYS A 210 38.91 -12.46 21.92
N ALA A 211 39.91 -12.73 22.77
CA ALA A 211 39.81 -12.63 24.23
C ALA A 211 39.99 -11.21 24.80
N THR A 212 40.24 -10.20 23.95
CA THR A 212 40.50 -8.83 24.40
C THR A 212 39.22 -8.16 24.94
N GLU A 213 39.26 -7.64 26.17
CA GLU A 213 38.13 -6.92 26.80
C GLU A 213 37.80 -5.59 26.10
N VAL A 214 38.80 -4.98 25.45
CA VAL A 214 38.62 -3.75 24.67
C VAL A 214 38.02 -4.10 23.31
N VAL A 215 36.70 -3.91 23.18
CA VAL A 215 35.92 -4.21 21.95
C VAL A 215 36.55 -3.57 20.71
N ALA A 216 37.07 -2.34 20.82
CA ALA A 216 37.71 -1.64 19.70
C ALA A 216 39.00 -2.31 19.18
N LEU A 217 39.67 -3.15 19.96
CA LEU A 217 40.90 -3.85 19.54
C LEU A 217 40.67 -5.30 19.11
N ARG A 218 39.43 -5.77 19.21
CA ARG A 218 39.07 -7.16 18.94
C ARG A 218 39.07 -7.42 17.43
N ASP A 219 39.82 -8.43 17.00
CA ASP A 219 39.90 -8.87 15.60
C ASP A 219 39.61 -10.37 15.52
N CYS A 220 38.33 -10.71 15.36
CA CYS A 220 37.83 -12.07 15.42
C CYS A 220 36.77 -12.34 14.37
N ASP A 221 36.62 -13.62 14.03
CA ASP A 221 35.45 -14.10 13.31
C ASP A 221 34.32 -14.36 14.33
N GLU A 222 33.37 -13.43 14.41
CA GLU A 222 32.28 -13.47 15.38
C GLU A 222 30.92 -13.17 14.75
N LEU A 223 29.90 -13.87 15.22
CA LEU A 223 28.49 -13.64 14.90
C LEU A 223 27.80 -13.16 16.17
N ILE A 224 27.22 -11.96 16.14
CA ILE A 224 26.47 -11.41 17.26
C ILE A 224 25.01 -11.26 16.84
N ARG A 225 24.08 -11.71 17.67
CA ARG A 225 22.63 -11.62 17.47
C ARG A 225 21.99 -10.84 18.61
N TRP A 226 21.19 -9.86 18.24
CA TRP A 226 20.40 -9.04 19.14
C TRP A 226 18.92 -9.31 18.95
N TYR A 227 18.18 -9.32 20.04
CA TYR A 227 16.73 -9.19 20.03
C TYR A 227 16.38 -7.72 20.19
N VAL A 228 15.53 -7.22 19.30
CA VAL A 228 15.16 -5.83 19.19
C VAL A 228 13.65 -5.69 19.30
N THR A 229 13.21 -4.79 20.17
CA THR A 229 11.81 -4.35 20.22
C THR A 229 11.75 -2.83 20.33
N GLY A 230 10.76 -2.21 19.71
CA GLY A 230 10.60 -0.75 19.76
C GLY A 230 9.52 -0.25 18.82
N SER A 231 9.15 1.02 18.97
CA SER A 231 8.23 1.71 18.06
C SER A 231 9.02 2.56 17.08
N LEU A 232 8.86 2.29 15.78
CA LEU A 232 9.44 3.07 14.69
C LEU A 232 8.45 4.14 14.24
N ARG A 233 8.95 5.35 14.00
CA ARG A 233 8.13 6.44 13.45
C ARG A 233 8.34 6.57 11.94
N GLN A 234 7.29 6.30 11.17
CA GLN A 234 7.32 6.20 9.72
C GLN A 234 6.16 6.95 9.09
N ALA A 235 6.36 7.48 7.89
CA ALA A 235 5.32 8.17 7.15
C ALA A 235 4.64 7.18 6.18
N PHE A 236 3.34 7.02 6.32
CA PHE A 236 2.51 6.20 5.44
C PHE A 236 1.57 7.08 4.63
N ASP A 237 1.26 6.67 3.40
CA ASP A 237 0.31 7.38 2.54
C ASP A 237 -1.05 6.69 2.55
N TYR A 238 -2.04 7.36 3.13
CA TYR A 238 -3.41 6.86 3.23
C TYR A 238 -4.35 7.41 2.15
N SER A 239 -3.84 8.11 1.12
CA SER A 239 -4.67 8.69 0.05
C SER A 239 -5.60 7.67 -0.60
N HIS A 240 -5.12 6.45 -0.80
CA HIS A 240 -5.85 5.35 -1.45
C HIS A 240 -6.62 4.45 -0.48
N TYR A 241 -6.70 4.78 0.81
CA TYR A 241 -7.41 3.98 1.79
C TYR A 241 -8.86 3.65 1.37
N PRO A 242 -9.31 2.39 1.44
CA PRO A 242 -8.66 1.20 2.01
C PRO A 242 -7.97 0.29 0.98
N LEU A 243 -7.79 0.76 -0.25
CA LEU A 243 -7.07 0.04 -1.32
C LEU A 243 -5.57 0.39 -1.28
N ASP A 244 -5.05 0.64 -0.08
CA ASP A 244 -3.68 1.06 0.15
C ASP A 244 -2.74 -0.14 0.37
N SER A 245 -1.57 -0.03 -0.24
CA SER A 245 -0.39 -0.84 0.08
C SER A 245 0.61 0.04 0.82
N GLN A 246 1.19 -0.48 1.89
CA GLN A 246 2.18 0.23 2.69
C GLN A 246 3.50 -0.53 2.69
N GLN A 247 4.60 0.20 2.86
CA GLN A 247 5.91 -0.36 3.09
C GLN A 247 6.33 -0.03 4.52
N VAL A 248 6.56 -1.04 5.35
CA VAL A 248 7.20 -0.87 6.65
C VAL A 248 8.67 -1.20 6.47
N TRP A 249 9.56 -0.33 6.94
CA TRP A 249 11.00 -0.52 6.77
C TRP A 249 11.73 -0.57 8.10
N LEU A 250 12.91 -1.19 8.12
CA LEU A 250 13.82 -1.15 9.23
C LEU A 250 15.12 -0.54 8.73
N ARG A 251 15.30 0.75 8.99
CA ARG A 251 16.50 1.49 8.64
C ARG A 251 17.59 1.20 9.67
N MET A 252 18.76 0.76 9.20
CA MET A 252 19.88 0.37 10.03
C MET A 252 21.16 1.07 9.59
N TRP A 253 21.85 1.68 10.55
CA TRP A 253 23.19 2.22 10.38
C TRP A 253 24.17 1.47 11.27
N HIS A 254 25.45 1.49 10.92
CA HIS A 254 26.49 0.98 11.81
C HIS A 254 26.72 1.98 12.97
N ASP A 255 27.05 1.46 14.16
CA ASP A 255 27.31 2.26 15.37
C ASP A 255 28.50 3.23 15.19
N SER A 256 29.62 2.74 14.64
CA SER A 256 30.69 3.56 14.04
C SER A 256 30.24 4.30 12.76
N TYR A 257 29.30 5.24 12.87
CA TYR A 257 28.80 6.02 11.72
C TYR A 257 29.91 6.88 11.07
N GLN A 258 30.94 7.28 11.81
CA GLN A 258 32.04 8.12 11.29
C GLN A 258 33.03 7.35 10.40
N ASP A 259 33.14 6.04 10.61
CA ASP A 259 34.04 5.19 9.83
C ASP A 259 33.42 4.84 8.46
N ASN A 260 34.26 4.46 7.49
CA ASN A 260 33.78 3.98 6.19
C ASN A 260 33.27 2.53 6.29
N VAL A 261 32.23 2.34 7.11
CA VAL A 261 31.59 1.04 7.37
C VAL A 261 30.23 1.03 6.69
N VAL A 262 29.96 -0.02 5.93
CA VAL A 262 28.72 -0.17 5.15
C VAL A 262 28.05 -1.47 5.59
N LEU A 263 26.80 -1.38 6.02
CA LEU A 263 25.99 -2.58 6.30
C LEU A 263 25.52 -3.18 4.98
N VAL A 264 25.66 -4.49 4.83
CA VAL A 264 25.19 -5.26 3.66
C VAL A 264 24.37 -6.45 4.13
N PRO A 265 23.39 -6.95 3.36
CA PRO A 265 22.59 -8.09 3.78
C PRO A 265 23.42 -9.39 3.87
N ASP A 266 23.24 -10.17 4.93
CA ASP A 266 23.79 -11.54 5.06
C ASP A 266 22.95 -12.52 4.22
N ILE A 267 23.06 -12.44 2.88
CA ILE A 267 22.25 -13.20 1.92
C ILE A 267 22.37 -14.71 2.17
N ASP A 268 23.57 -15.19 2.48
CA ASP A 268 23.88 -16.62 2.63
C ASP A 268 23.24 -17.24 3.89
N ALA A 269 22.77 -16.42 4.84
CA ALA A 269 22.06 -16.90 6.03
C ALA A 269 20.59 -17.28 5.77
N TYR A 270 20.02 -16.91 4.62
CA TYR A 270 18.63 -17.19 4.27
C TYR A 270 18.52 -18.41 3.36
N VAL A 271 17.60 -19.33 3.70
CA VAL A 271 17.32 -20.52 2.87
C VAL A 271 16.81 -20.12 1.47
N MET A 272 16.00 -19.08 1.40
CA MET A 272 15.49 -18.49 0.16
C MET A 272 15.54 -16.98 0.29
N PHE A 273 16.14 -16.28 -0.69
CA PHE A 273 16.30 -14.83 -0.71
C PHE A 273 15.43 -14.12 -1.77
N ASN A 274 14.41 -14.81 -2.28
CA ASN A 274 13.44 -14.22 -3.19
C ASN A 274 12.46 -13.33 -2.40
N PRO A 275 12.21 -12.06 -2.78
CA PRO A 275 11.30 -11.18 -2.03
C PRO A 275 9.91 -11.75 -1.73
N LYS A 276 9.32 -12.51 -2.66
CA LYS A 276 8.02 -13.18 -2.47
C LYS A 276 8.08 -14.39 -1.53
N GLY A 277 9.28 -14.93 -1.30
CA GLY A 277 9.53 -15.98 -0.31
C GLY A 277 9.64 -15.46 1.12
N LEU A 278 9.43 -14.15 1.34
CA LEU A 278 9.43 -13.49 2.64
C LEU A 278 10.68 -13.79 3.49
N PRO A 279 11.90 -13.56 2.94
CA PRO A 279 13.16 -13.90 3.59
C PRO A 279 13.28 -13.16 4.91
N GLY A 280 13.43 -13.89 6.02
CA GLY A 280 13.57 -13.25 7.32
C GLY A 280 12.26 -12.82 7.95
N VAL A 281 11.13 -13.37 7.55
CA VAL A 281 9.86 -13.20 8.27
C VAL A 281 9.46 -14.52 8.95
N GLN A 282 8.95 -14.42 10.17
CA GLN A 282 8.48 -15.58 10.92
C GLN A 282 7.26 -16.26 10.25
N GLU A 283 7.24 -17.59 10.23
CA GLU A 283 6.05 -18.33 9.81
C GLU A 283 4.87 -18.05 10.75
N GLY A 284 3.66 -17.92 10.18
CA GLY A 284 2.47 -17.53 10.94
C GLY A 284 2.53 -16.09 11.46
N PHE A 285 3.24 -15.21 10.75
CA PHE A 285 3.31 -13.77 11.05
C PHE A 285 1.93 -13.17 11.29
N VAL A 286 1.71 -12.60 12.48
CA VAL A 286 0.41 -12.03 12.86
C VAL A 286 0.39 -10.55 12.53
N LEU A 287 -0.39 -10.16 11.53
CA LEU A 287 -0.62 -8.77 11.16
C LEU A 287 -2.13 -8.55 10.85
N PRO A 288 -2.96 -8.20 11.85
CA PRO A 288 -4.40 -8.14 11.68
C PRO A 288 -4.83 -7.08 10.65
N GLY A 289 -5.68 -7.46 9.70
CA GLY A 289 -6.24 -6.56 8.68
C GLY A 289 -5.26 -6.20 7.54
N TRP A 290 -4.13 -6.89 7.46
CA TRP A 290 -3.14 -6.72 6.41
C TRP A 290 -2.62 -8.07 5.94
N GLN A 291 -2.20 -8.13 4.68
CA GLN A 291 -1.53 -9.28 4.07
C GLN A 291 -0.10 -8.90 3.70
N LEU A 292 0.82 -9.80 4.00
CA LEU A 292 2.23 -9.61 3.68
C LEU A 292 2.49 -10.08 2.25
N GLN A 293 3.05 -9.20 1.42
CA GLN A 293 3.26 -9.47 -0.01
C GLN A 293 4.72 -9.81 -0.33
N GLU A 294 5.65 -8.98 0.11
CA GLU A 294 7.08 -9.13 -0.16
C GLU A 294 7.92 -8.68 1.03
N ALA A 295 9.11 -9.27 1.20
CA ALA A 295 10.14 -8.78 2.12
C ALA A 295 11.50 -8.74 1.43
N TRP A 296 12.24 -7.64 1.54
CA TRP A 296 13.52 -7.50 0.83
C TRP A 296 14.48 -6.55 1.53
N PHE A 297 15.77 -6.70 1.23
CA PHE A 297 16.78 -5.71 1.59
C PHE A 297 16.94 -4.68 0.47
N SER A 298 17.17 -3.44 0.86
CA SER A 298 17.53 -2.39 -0.07
C SER A 298 18.58 -1.46 0.52
N ILE A 299 19.26 -0.73 -0.35
CA ILE A 299 20.21 0.30 0.05
C ILE A 299 19.70 1.66 -0.39
N HIS A 300 19.63 2.58 0.56
CA HIS A 300 19.34 3.99 0.31
C HIS A 300 20.62 4.81 0.45
N GLU A 301 20.98 5.59 -0.57
CA GLU A 301 22.10 6.55 -0.50
C GLU A 301 21.61 7.86 0.12
N GLN A 302 21.77 8.02 1.43
CA GLN A 302 21.37 9.25 2.13
C GLN A 302 22.42 10.35 1.92
N ILE A 303 21.97 11.51 1.42
CA ILE A 303 22.77 12.72 1.40
C ILE A 303 22.56 13.49 2.71
N PHE A 304 23.62 13.70 3.46
CA PHE A 304 23.57 14.50 4.69
C PHE A 304 23.88 15.96 4.38
N ASN A 305 23.00 16.86 4.81
CA ASN A 305 23.18 18.31 4.70
C ASN A 305 23.97 18.92 5.89
N THR A 306 24.48 18.07 6.77
CA THR A 306 25.27 18.44 7.95
C THR A 306 26.43 17.48 8.11
N ASN A 307 27.51 17.95 8.71
CA ASN A 307 28.66 17.15 9.13
C ASN A 307 28.59 16.76 10.60
N PHE A 308 27.44 16.96 11.26
CA PHE A 308 27.25 16.71 12.70
C PHE A 308 28.27 17.45 13.59
N GLY A 309 28.82 18.58 13.11
CA GLY A 309 29.83 19.36 13.82
C GLY A 309 31.26 18.84 13.69
N ASP A 310 31.50 17.79 12.90
CA ASP A 310 32.84 17.26 12.66
C ASP A 310 33.62 18.14 11.65
N GLN A 311 34.63 18.85 12.14
CA GLN A 311 35.50 19.71 11.34
C GLN A 311 36.58 18.92 10.58
N ALA A 312 36.88 17.69 10.99
CA ALA A 312 37.95 16.87 10.41
C ALA A 312 37.46 15.97 9.25
N GLY A 313 36.16 15.74 9.16
CA GLY A 313 35.57 14.93 8.10
C GLY A 313 35.48 15.67 6.77
N GLN A 314 36.27 15.25 5.79
CA GLN A 314 35.75 15.10 4.42
C GLN A 314 34.64 14.04 4.48
N GLY A 315 33.54 14.38 5.14
CA GLY A 315 32.45 13.47 5.43
C GLY A 315 31.90 13.00 4.10
N ILE A 316 31.86 11.68 3.92
CA ILE A 316 31.20 11.05 2.79
C ILE A 316 29.78 11.62 2.77
N GLN A 317 29.52 12.59 1.88
CA GLN A 317 28.24 13.29 1.84
C GLN A 317 27.09 12.34 1.52
N ARG A 318 27.40 11.20 0.89
CA ARG A 318 26.50 10.13 0.49
C ARG A 318 26.81 8.85 1.26
N LYS A 319 26.04 8.52 2.28
CA LYS A 319 26.24 7.24 2.98
C LYS A 319 25.18 6.24 2.56
N PRO A 320 25.60 5.01 2.19
CA PRO A 320 24.66 3.93 1.98
C PRO A 320 24.13 3.44 3.32
N GLU A 321 22.82 3.28 3.38
CA GLU A 321 22.12 2.79 4.56
C GLU A 321 21.34 1.54 4.19
N LEU A 322 21.36 0.55 5.09
CA LEU A 322 20.69 -0.72 4.86
C LEU A 322 19.26 -0.62 5.39
N LEU A 323 18.30 -0.92 4.51
CA LEU A 323 16.89 -1.04 4.86
C LEU A 323 16.46 -2.49 4.68
N TYR A 324 15.75 -3.01 5.67
CA TYR A 324 14.96 -4.23 5.51
C TYR A 324 13.48 -3.85 5.41
N ASN A 325 12.89 -4.11 4.26
CA ASN A 325 11.55 -3.67 3.90
C ASN A 325 10.58 -4.84 3.91
N ILE A 326 9.35 -4.58 4.35
CA ILE A 326 8.21 -5.44 4.13
C ILE A 326 7.11 -4.64 3.42
N SER A 327 6.56 -5.20 2.35
CA SER A 327 5.38 -4.67 1.67
C SER A 327 4.15 -5.37 2.20
N ILE A 328 3.19 -4.59 2.66
CA ILE A 328 1.92 -5.07 3.18
C ILE A 328 0.76 -4.44 2.40
N GLU A 329 -0.31 -5.19 2.26
CA GLU A 329 -1.52 -4.77 1.56
C GLU A 329 -2.72 -4.90 2.49
N ARG A 330 -3.61 -3.90 2.49
CA ARG A 330 -4.75 -3.92 3.40
C ARG A 330 -5.78 -4.95 2.98
N GLU A 331 -6.33 -5.67 3.96
CA GLU A 331 -7.51 -6.50 3.72
C GLU A 331 -8.75 -5.64 3.51
N PHE A 332 -9.17 -5.52 2.24
CA PHE A 332 -10.27 -4.64 1.83
C PHE A 332 -11.62 -4.93 2.52
N LEU A 333 -11.90 -6.18 2.86
CA LEU A 333 -13.22 -6.61 3.36
C LEU A 333 -13.61 -5.91 4.67
N ASN A 334 -12.66 -5.71 5.58
CA ASN A 334 -12.93 -5.13 6.90
C ASN A 334 -13.34 -3.65 6.80
N PRO A 335 -12.58 -2.77 6.12
CA PRO A 335 -13.01 -1.41 5.82
C PRO A 335 -14.30 -1.34 4.99
N PHE A 336 -14.49 -2.26 4.05
CA PHE A 336 -15.72 -2.31 3.25
C PHE A 336 -16.96 -2.49 4.13
N VAL A 337 -16.96 -3.51 5.00
CA VAL A 337 -18.10 -3.79 5.88
C VAL A 337 -18.34 -2.65 6.87
N SER A 338 -17.28 -2.15 7.51
CA SER A 338 -17.40 -1.12 8.55
C SER A 338 -17.75 0.28 8.04
N ARG A 339 -17.40 0.62 6.79
CA ARG A 339 -17.54 1.99 6.26
C ARG A 339 -18.54 2.12 5.11
N ILE A 340 -18.61 1.14 4.19
CA ILE A 340 -19.50 1.22 3.02
C ILE A 340 -20.93 0.80 3.37
N ILE A 341 -21.13 -0.20 4.25
CA ILE A 341 -22.49 -0.64 4.62
C ILE A 341 -23.30 0.50 5.26
N PRO A 342 -22.79 1.25 6.26
CA PRO A 342 -23.54 2.38 6.82
C PRO A 342 -23.87 3.46 5.78
N ALA A 343 -22.91 3.79 4.91
CA ALA A 343 -23.09 4.73 3.82
C ALA A 343 -24.19 4.28 2.82
N ALA A 344 -24.23 2.99 2.50
CA ALA A 344 -25.25 2.39 1.65
C ALA A 344 -26.64 2.43 2.32
N VAL A 345 -26.73 2.10 3.61
CA VAL A 345 -27.99 2.18 4.38
C VAL A 345 -28.52 3.62 4.38
N ILE A 346 -27.67 4.61 4.61
CA ILE A 346 -28.06 6.04 4.57
C ILE A 346 -28.53 6.44 3.17
N SER A 347 -27.86 5.97 2.12
CA SER A 347 -28.27 6.23 0.73
C SER A 347 -29.65 5.62 0.42
N ILE A 348 -29.92 4.41 0.90
CA ILE A 348 -31.23 3.76 0.78
C ILE A 348 -32.29 4.52 1.57
N MET A 349 -32.02 4.89 2.83
CA MET A 349 -32.96 5.67 3.65
C MET A 349 -33.28 7.02 3.02
N MET A 350 -32.26 7.70 2.48
CA MET A 350 -32.43 8.95 1.74
C MET A 350 -33.31 8.76 0.50
N PHE A 351 -33.14 7.67 -0.23
CA PHE A 351 -34.00 7.33 -1.35
C PHE A 351 -35.44 7.02 -0.94
N LEU A 352 -35.66 6.34 0.19
CA LEU A 352 -37.00 6.10 0.74
C LEU A 352 -37.69 7.43 1.07
N ILE A 353 -36.97 8.40 1.63
CA ILE A 353 -37.48 9.76 1.87
C ILE A 353 -37.90 10.41 0.53
N VAL A 354 -37.09 10.27 -0.52
CA VAL A 354 -37.46 10.75 -1.86
C VAL A 354 -38.72 10.04 -2.37
N LEU A 355 -38.87 8.72 -2.21
CA LEU A 355 -40.07 8.02 -2.66
C LEU A 355 -41.35 8.50 -1.97
N ILE A 356 -41.28 8.80 -0.67
CA ILE A 356 -42.42 9.26 0.14
C ILE A 356 -42.74 10.74 -0.12
N SER A 357 -41.76 11.52 -0.60
CA SER A 357 -41.89 12.96 -0.86
C SER A 357 -42.78 13.25 -2.08
N THR A 358 -44.09 13.16 -1.93
CA THR A 358 -45.08 13.39 -3.01
C THR A 358 -46.30 14.11 -2.48
N LYS A 359 -46.89 15.02 -3.27
CA LYS A 359 -48.14 15.72 -2.92
C LYS A 359 -49.41 14.98 -3.38
N THR A 360 -49.30 14.02 -4.29
CA THR A 360 -50.43 13.36 -4.94
C THR A 360 -50.37 11.84 -4.82
N GLY A 361 -51.52 11.19 -4.58
CA GLY A 361 -51.67 9.72 -4.59
C GLY A 361 -51.92 9.11 -3.21
N GLU A 362 -52.14 7.79 -3.18
CA GLU A 362 -52.42 7.04 -1.95
C GLU A 362 -51.30 7.15 -0.90
N ALA A 363 -50.04 7.20 -1.35
CA ALA A 363 -48.89 7.36 -0.47
C ALA A 363 -48.88 8.71 0.27
N ALA A 364 -49.26 9.81 -0.40
CA ALA A 364 -49.37 11.13 0.23
C ALA A 364 -50.51 11.17 1.27
N ALA A 365 -51.62 10.47 0.99
CA ALA A 365 -52.76 10.37 1.90
C ALA A 365 -52.46 9.52 3.14
N TRP A 366 -51.61 8.49 3.02
CA TRP A 366 -51.26 7.58 4.12
C TRP A 366 -50.10 8.08 4.98
N LEU A 367 -49.12 8.78 4.38
CA LEU A 367 -47.87 9.16 5.05
C LEU A 367 -47.75 10.65 5.37
N GLY A 368 -48.55 11.53 4.74
CA GLY A 368 -48.55 12.97 5.02
C GLY A 368 -47.20 13.64 4.72
N PHE A 369 -47.00 14.10 3.48
CA PHE A 369 -45.76 14.80 3.13
C PHE A 369 -45.70 16.22 3.69
N THR A 370 -44.70 16.51 4.53
CA THR A 370 -44.24 17.89 4.78
C THR A 370 -42.74 18.02 4.50
N ALA A 371 -42.33 19.12 3.86
CA ALA A 371 -40.91 19.40 3.63
C ALA A 371 -40.12 19.53 4.94
N ASN A 372 -40.78 19.95 6.03
CA ASN A 372 -40.16 20.03 7.34
C ASN A 372 -39.75 18.64 7.84
N ASP A 373 -40.63 17.64 7.73
CA ASP A 373 -40.33 16.27 8.17
C ASP A 373 -39.17 15.66 7.37
N VAL A 374 -39.09 15.98 6.07
CA VAL A 374 -37.94 15.59 5.24
C VAL A 374 -36.64 16.23 5.74
N VAL A 375 -36.63 17.54 5.97
CA VAL A 375 -35.43 18.24 6.47
C VAL A 375 -35.01 17.71 7.84
N VAL A 376 -35.96 17.42 8.73
CA VAL A 376 -35.68 16.79 10.03
C VAL A 376 -35.08 15.39 9.86
N GLY A 377 -35.66 14.56 8.98
CA GLY A 377 -35.13 13.23 8.67
C GLY A 377 -33.71 13.28 8.09
N LEU A 378 -33.45 14.19 7.15
CA LEU A 378 -32.12 14.41 6.58
C LEU A 378 -31.10 14.92 7.61
N SER A 379 -31.54 15.74 8.57
CA SER A 379 -30.69 16.22 9.67
C SER A 379 -30.20 15.08 10.56
N ALA A 380 -31.09 14.10 10.84
CA ALA A 380 -30.71 12.89 11.58
C ALA A 380 -29.69 12.04 10.79
N LEU A 381 -29.93 11.84 9.48
CA LEU A 381 -28.99 11.12 8.62
C LEU A 381 -27.62 11.83 8.53
N PHE A 382 -27.61 13.16 8.40
CA PHE A 382 -26.40 13.98 8.40
C PHE A 382 -25.56 13.78 9.66
N PHE A 383 -26.19 13.76 10.83
CA PHE A 383 -25.49 13.53 12.09
C PHE A 383 -24.81 12.15 12.12
N VAL A 384 -25.52 11.10 11.71
CA VAL A 384 -24.96 9.73 11.68
C VAL A 384 -23.77 9.62 10.73
N ILE A 385 -23.87 10.19 9.52
CA ILE A 385 -22.76 10.16 8.56
C ILE A 385 -21.60 11.07 8.99
N GLY A 386 -21.87 12.18 9.68
CA GLY A 386 -20.86 13.05 10.27
C GLY A 386 -20.04 12.37 11.37
N LEU A 387 -20.69 11.61 12.25
CA LEU A 387 -20.01 10.79 13.25
C LEU A 387 -19.16 9.70 12.60
N THR A 388 -19.70 9.01 11.58
CA THR A 388 -18.97 7.95 10.87
C THR A 388 -17.72 8.49 10.17
N HIS A 389 -17.80 9.68 9.58
CA HIS A 389 -16.66 10.35 8.96
C HIS A 389 -15.62 10.82 10.00
N THR A 390 -16.07 11.36 11.13
CA THR A 390 -15.17 11.77 12.22
C THR A 390 -14.40 10.58 12.78
N ASP A 391 -15.07 9.44 12.98
CA ASP A 391 -14.46 8.20 13.45
C ASP A 391 -13.40 7.67 12.46
N LEU A 392 -13.68 7.73 11.14
CA LEU A 392 -12.67 7.40 10.13
C LEU A 392 -11.41 8.27 10.29
N ARG A 393 -11.58 9.59 10.39
CA ARG A 393 -10.45 10.53 10.51
C ARG A 393 -9.64 10.28 11.77
N GLN A 394 -10.30 9.98 12.89
CA GLN A 394 -9.62 9.68 14.15
C GLN A 394 -8.82 8.37 14.07
N SER A 395 -9.36 7.34 13.42
CA SER A 395 -8.70 6.02 13.32
C SER A 395 -7.39 6.04 12.52
N LEU A 396 -7.29 6.89 11.50
CA LEU A 396 -6.15 6.90 10.57
C LEU A 396 -5.28 8.15 10.71
N SER A 397 -5.71 9.18 11.45
CA SER A 397 -4.96 10.40 11.78
C SER A 397 -4.06 10.94 10.65
N SER A 398 -4.50 10.80 9.40
CA SER A 398 -3.76 11.24 8.21
C SER A 398 -3.89 12.75 8.04
N SER A 399 -2.90 13.37 7.41
CA SER A 399 -2.99 14.77 6.98
C SER A 399 -3.65 14.91 5.60
N SER A 400 -3.56 13.89 4.73
CA SER A 400 -4.13 13.89 3.39
C SER A 400 -5.63 13.55 3.38
N ILE A 401 -6.33 13.88 2.29
CA ILE A 401 -7.72 13.46 2.07
C ILE A 401 -7.71 12.00 1.59
N MET A 402 -8.45 11.15 2.27
CA MET A 402 -8.53 9.72 1.97
C MET A 402 -9.63 9.45 0.94
N TYR A 403 -9.46 8.44 0.08
CA TYR A 403 -10.46 8.05 -0.92
C TYR A 403 -11.88 7.89 -0.32
N PHE A 404 -12.02 7.22 0.83
CA PHE A 404 -13.32 7.06 1.49
C PHE A 404 -13.95 8.34 2.03
N GLU A 405 -13.18 9.40 2.28
CA GLU A 405 -13.76 10.71 2.67
C GLU A 405 -14.56 11.32 1.52
N TYR A 406 -14.15 11.09 0.28
CA TYR A 406 -14.92 11.55 -0.87
C TYR A 406 -16.29 10.87 -0.98
N LEU A 407 -16.43 9.61 -0.54
CA LEU A 407 -17.75 8.95 -0.47
C LEU A 407 -18.67 9.71 0.49
N TYR A 408 -18.15 10.15 1.64
CA TYR A 408 -18.90 10.98 2.58
C TYR A 408 -19.25 12.35 1.99
N PHE A 409 -18.32 12.99 1.28
CA PHE A 409 -18.60 14.26 0.60
C PHE A 409 -19.72 14.13 -0.45
N VAL A 410 -19.72 13.04 -1.23
CA VAL A 410 -20.81 12.76 -2.18
C VAL A 410 -22.13 12.57 -1.44
N ILE A 411 -22.15 11.86 -0.31
CA ILE A 411 -23.37 11.70 0.50
C ILE A 411 -23.85 13.03 1.07
N TYR A 412 -22.96 13.92 1.50
CA TYR A 412 -23.33 15.28 1.96
C TYR A 412 -23.98 16.10 0.84
N ILE A 413 -23.42 16.04 -0.38
CA ILE A 413 -24.02 16.68 -1.55
C ILE A 413 -25.41 16.09 -1.84
N MET A 414 -25.57 14.77 -1.71
CA MET A 414 -26.86 14.11 -1.89
C MET A 414 -27.89 14.52 -0.84
N LEU A 415 -27.50 14.64 0.44
CA LEU A 415 -28.38 15.13 1.50
C LEU A 415 -28.89 16.54 1.18
N LEU A 416 -27.99 17.44 0.73
CA LEU A 416 -28.37 18.79 0.31
C LEU A 416 -29.28 18.78 -0.93
N TYR A 417 -28.98 17.94 -1.92
CA TYR A 417 -29.81 17.77 -3.11
C TYR A 417 -31.24 17.31 -2.76
N VAL A 418 -31.38 16.34 -1.84
CA VAL A 418 -32.70 15.88 -1.39
C VAL A 418 -33.42 16.94 -0.55
N ALA A 419 -32.71 17.71 0.27
CA ALA A 419 -33.30 18.83 1.02
C ALA A 419 -33.82 19.94 0.10
N ILE A 420 -33.01 20.35 -0.90
CA ILE A 420 -33.40 21.41 -1.84
C ILE A 420 -34.58 20.95 -2.70
N SER A 421 -34.54 19.71 -3.20
CA SER A 421 -35.62 19.17 -4.01
C SER A 421 -36.93 19.05 -3.22
N SER A 422 -36.91 18.68 -1.94
CA SER A 422 -38.13 18.59 -1.13
C SER A 422 -38.79 19.96 -0.89
N VAL A 423 -37.99 21.01 -0.64
CA VAL A 423 -38.49 22.39 -0.53
C VAL A 423 -39.06 22.88 -1.86
N TYR A 424 -38.37 22.59 -2.97
CA TYR A 424 -38.83 22.97 -4.30
C TYR A 424 -40.17 22.29 -4.66
N ILE A 425 -40.30 20.99 -4.36
CA ILE A 425 -41.55 20.24 -4.52
C ILE A 425 -42.65 20.89 -3.67
N ALA A 426 -42.37 21.24 -2.42
CA ALA A 426 -43.34 21.88 -1.53
C ALA A 426 -43.86 23.22 -2.07
N GLN A 427 -43.05 24.01 -2.76
CA GLN A 427 -43.45 25.32 -3.32
C GLN A 427 -44.18 25.24 -4.67
N ARG A 428 -44.01 24.15 -5.45
CA ARG A 428 -44.54 24.04 -6.81
C ARG A 428 -46.04 23.77 -6.84
N ASP A 429 -46.75 24.35 -7.81
CA ASP A 429 -48.16 24.07 -8.08
C ASP A 429 -48.37 22.68 -8.68
N LEU A 430 -49.51 22.06 -8.30
CA LEU A 430 -49.93 20.73 -8.75
C LEU A 430 -50.27 20.75 -10.24
N ILE A 431 -49.46 20.10 -11.08
CA ILE A 431 -49.77 19.90 -12.50
C ILE A 431 -50.46 18.54 -12.65
N ALA A 432 -51.72 18.55 -13.10
CA ALA A 432 -52.51 17.34 -13.26
C ALA A 432 -51.84 16.32 -14.18
N GLY A 433 -51.63 15.08 -13.68
CA GLY A 433 -51.11 13.95 -14.45
C GLY A 433 -49.59 13.77 -14.46
N TYR A 434 -48.83 14.62 -13.76
CA TYR A 434 -47.37 14.49 -13.64
C TYR A 434 -46.95 14.22 -12.20
N ASP A 435 -46.11 13.20 -11.95
CA ASP A 435 -45.49 13.00 -10.65
C ASP A 435 -44.45 14.10 -10.42
N GLU A 436 -44.72 15.02 -9.49
CA GLU A 436 -43.88 16.18 -9.21
C GLU A 436 -42.44 15.81 -8.84
N ASN A 437 -42.26 14.62 -8.28
CA ASN A 437 -40.98 14.13 -7.80
C ASN A 437 -40.34 13.11 -8.77
N PHE A 438 -40.90 12.97 -9.97
CA PHE A 438 -40.41 12.04 -10.98
C PHE A 438 -38.92 12.25 -11.31
N LEU A 439 -38.50 13.51 -11.44
CA LEU A 439 -37.13 13.86 -11.79
C LEU A 439 -36.16 13.43 -10.68
N THR A 440 -36.45 13.78 -9.43
CA THR A 440 -35.57 13.43 -8.29
C THR A 440 -35.50 11.92 -8.09
N LYS A 441 -36.64 11.22 -8.17
CA LYS A 441 -36.71 9.75 -8.08
C LYS A 441 -35.86 9.07 -9.17
N SER A 442 -35.90 9.60 -10.38
CA SER A 442 -35.19 9.03 -11.53
C SER A 442 -33.70 9.38 -11.55
N LEU A 443 -33.31 10.55 -11.04
CA LEU A 443 -31.91 11.01 -11.05
C LEU A 443 -31.12 10.63 -9.80
N PHE A 444 -31.78 10.28 -8.69
CA PHE A 444 -31.11 10.00 -7.42
C PHE A 444 -29.97 8.97 -7.55
N TRP A 445 -30.28 7.76 -8.02
CA TRP A 445 -29.30 6.68 -8.13
C TRP A 445 -28.25 6.92 -9.23
N PRO A 446 -28.61 7.38 -10.44
CA PRO A 446 -27.63 7.67 -11.49
C PRO A 446 -26.66 8.77 -11.08
N PHE A 447 -27.13 9.82 -10.42
CA PHE A 447 -26.27 10.90 -9.95
C PHE A 447 -25.34 10.43 -8.83
N LEU A 448 -25.87 9.72 -7.82
CA LEU A 448 -25.06 9.15 -6.74
C LEU A 448 -23.97 8.22 -7.28
N SER A 449 -24.35 7.23 -8.10
CA SER A 449 -23.42 6.24 -8.65
C SER A 449 -22.39 6.85 -9.61
N SER A 450 -22.80 7.80 -10.45
CA SER A 450 -21.87 8.52 -11.36
C SER A 450 -20.90 9.40 -10.59
N ALA A 451 -21.34 10.11 -9.56
CA ALA A 451 -20.47 10.92 -8.72
C ALA A 451 -19.42 10.06 -8.01
N ILE A 452 -19.84 8.93 -7.41
CA ILE A 452 -18.89 7.97 -6.81
C ILE A 452 -17.93 7.42 -7.85
N PHE A 453 -18.41 7.06 -9.03
CA PHE A 453 -17.57 6.53 -10.11
C PHE A 453 -16.51 7.55 -10.56
N LEU A 454 -16.90 8.81 -10.80
CA LEU A 454 -15.98 9.87 -11.23
C LEU A 454 -14.89 10.15 -10.19
N VAL A 455 -15.26 10.21 -8.91
CA VAL A 455 -14.28 10.36 -7.82
C VAL A 455 -13.36 9.14 -7.77
N THR A 456 -13.93 7.93 -7.83
CA THR A 456 -13.15 6.69 -7.78
C THR A 456 -12.15 6.62 -8.93
N PHE A 457 -12.59 6.95 -10.14
CA PHE A 457 -11.71 7.04 -11.30
C PHE A 457 -10.64 8.11 -11.11
N GLY A 458 -10.99 9.33 -10.69
CA GLY A 458 -10.04 10.42 -10.52
C GLY A 458 -8.99 10.22 -9.43
N VAL A 459 -9.30 9.42 -8.40
CA VAL A 459 -8.35 9.10 -7.31
C VAL A 459 -7.47 7.88 -7.65
N LEU A 460 -8.02 6.90 -8.39
CA LEU A 460 -7.31 5.65 -8.72
C LEU A 460 -6.52 5.70 -10.03
N TYR A 461 -6.84 6.63 -10.94
CA TYR A 461 -6.07 6.87 -12.16
C TYR A 461 -4.73 7.54 -11.86
#